data_AF-A0A918IM71-F1
#
_entry.id   AF-A0A918IM71-F1
#
_cell.length_a   1.000
_cell.length_b   1.000
_cell.length_c   1.000
_cell.angle_alpha   90.00
_cell.angle_beta   90.00
_cell.angle_gamma   90.00
#
_symmetry.space_group_name_H-M   'P 1'
#
loop_
_entity.id
_entity.type
_entity.pdbx_description
1 polymer ?
#
loop_
_entity_poly.entity_id
_entity_poly.type
_entity_poly.pdbx_seq_one_letter_code
_entity_poly.pdbx_strand_id
1 'polypeptide(L)'
;MPPLTRSLPLILALPIAVAACGPQTARQALPPDPGPRAKALAEVKDQLDSVSAPLQAPGIAAAAAAAPAPTVEPLVGRGFAQIATQPGKTHNEKRLLAIRAARLEAMRDLTEQIHGIALQSSTNMTGSRIEIDQLAARISGTLRGAKTRRITPRGTDGYEVELEIDRGTLGYIVRMARGY
;
A
#
# COMPACT_ATOMS: atom_id res chain seq x y z
N MET A 1 39.30 -87.47 24.03
CA MET A 1 38.32 -87.71 22.95
C MET A 1 37.72 -86.36 22.53
N PRO A 2 37.93 -85.87 21.30
CA PRO A 2 37.15 -84.78 20.70
C PRO A 2 35.85 -85.35 20.08
N PRO A 3 34.79 -84.55 19.85
CA PRO A 3 34.61 -83.84 18.55
C PRO A 3 34.01 -82.41 18.71
N LEU A 4 34.53 -81.40 18.01
CA LEU A 4 34.13 -80.87 16.67
C LEU A 4 32.72 -80.24 16.58
N THR A 5 32.68 -79.10 15.85
CA THR A 5 31.54 -78.38 15.20
C THR A 5 30.89 -77.23 16.00
N ARG A 6 30.56 -76.05 15.44
CA ARG A 6 30.69 -75.42 14.11
C ARG A 6 30.46 -73.91 14.27
N SER A 7 31.06 -73.14 13.36
CA SER A 7 30.95 -71.71 13.08
C SER A 7 29.53 -71.12 12.88
N LEU A 8 29.28 -69.88 13.37
CA LEU A 8 28.69 -68.74 12.62
C LEU A 8 28.69 -67.44 13.48
N PRO A 9 28.98 -66.24 12.93
CA PRO A 9 29.01 -64.99 13.70
C PRO A 9 27.64 -64.30 13.72
N LEU A 10 27.16 -63.91 14.90
CA LEU A 10 25.94 -63.11 15.09
C LEU A 10 26.32 -61.62 15.21
N ILE A 11 26.16 -60.90 14.10
CA ILE A 11 26.16 -59.43 14.03
C ILE A 11 24.77 -58.94 14.45
N LEU A 12 24.66 -58.10 15.50
CA LEU A 12 23.59 -57.11 15.79
C LEU A 12 23.71 -56.71 17.28
N ALA A 13 23.54 -55.49 17.76
CA ALA A 13 23.16 -54.20 17.18
C ALA A 13 23.65 -53.11 18.15
N LEU A 14 24.23 -52.03 17.63
CA LEU A 14 24.50 -50.80 18.37
C LEU A 14 23.15 -50.10 18.66
N PRO A 15 22.83 -49.67 19.90
CA PRO A 15 21.59 -48.95 20.13
C PRO A 15 21.72 -47.56 19.49
N ILE A 16 21.05 -47.38 18.35
CA ILE A 16 20.81 -46.08 17.75
C ILE A 16 19.89 -45.33 18.72
N ALA A 17 20.41 -44.29 19.37
CA ALA A 17 19.62 -43.36 20.14
C ALA A 17 18.62 -42.69 19.17
N VAL A 18 17.37 -43.15 19.22
CA VAL A 18 16.26 -42.54 18.51
C VAL A 18 16.05 -41.17 19.14
N ALA A 19 16.54 -40.13 18.45
CA ALA A 19 16.18 -38.75 18.72
C ALA A 19 14.68 -38.61 18.49
N ALA A 20 13.91 -38.69 19.57
CA ALA A 20 12.50 -38.32 19.59
C ALA A 20 12.41 -36.83 19.25
N CYS A 21 12.08 -36.54 17.99
CA CYS A 21 11.86 -35.19 17.51
C CYS A 21 10.50 -34.69 18.01
N GLY A 22 10.45 -34.28 19.28
CA GLY A 22 9.46 -33.32 19.79
C GLY A 22 10.03 -31.91 19.71
N PRO A 23 9.21 -30.84 19.75
CA PRO A 23 9.71 -29.48 19.79
C PRO A 23 10.48 -29.28 21.12
N GLN A 24 11.81 -29.36 21.06
CA GLN A 24 12.66 -29.11 22.22
C GLN A 24 12.62 -27.61 22.52
N THR A 25 12.11 -27.26 23.69
CA THR A 25 12.22 -25.89 24.23
C THR A 25 13.68 -25.62 24.60
N ALA A 26 14.15 -24.40 24.39
CA ALA A 26 15.50 -23.95 24.71
C ALA A 26 15.85 -24.17 26.20
N ARG A 27 14.86 -24.17 27.09
CA ARG A 27 15.01 -24.56 28.50
C ARG A 27 15.42 -26.02 28.71
N GLN A 28 15.01 -26.95 27.84
CA GLN A 28 15.35 -28.38 27.93
C GLN A 28 16.75 -28.69 27.38
N ALA A 29 17.34 -27.77 26.61
CA ALA A 29 18.68 -27.89 26.05
C ALA A 29 19.79 -27.31 26.96
N LEU A 30 19.47 -26.91 28.18
CA LEU A 30 20.40 -26.27 29.10
C LEU A 30 21.32 -27.32 29.78
N PRO A 31 22.63 -27.03 29.98
CA PRO A 31 23.52 -27.90 30.75
C PRO A 31 23.09 -28.02 32.22
N PRO A 32 23.52 -29.06 32.97
CA PRO A 32 23.04 -29.36 34.33
C PRO A 32 23.32 -28.27 35.38
N ASP A 33 24.27 -27.35 35.13
CA ASP A 33 24.47 -26.15 35.96
C ASP A 33 24.57 -24.87 35.11
N PRO A 34 23.44 -24.27 34.72
CA PRO A 34 23.43 -23.07 33.92
C PRO A 34 23.36 -21.82 34.79
N GLY A 35 24.26 -20.87 34.53
CA GLY A 35 24.25 -19.56 35.16
C GLY A 35 22.93 -18.78 34.93
N PRO A 36 22.63 -17.77 35.77
CA PRO A 36 21.35 -17.06 35.76
C PRO A 36 21.04 -16.38 34.41
N ARG A 37 22.07 -15.90 33.72
CA ARG A 37 21.95 -15.28 32.40
C ARG A 37 21.58 -16.27 31.30
N ALA A 38 22.07 -17.51 31.37
CA ALA A 38 21.77 -18.56 30.40
C ALA A 38 20.31 -19.00 30.50
N LYS A 39 19.77 -19.10 31.73
CA LYS A 39 18.35 -19.38 31.98
C LYS A 39 17.44 -18.30 31.39
N ALA A 40 17.79 -17.02 31.58
CA ALA A 40 17.02 -15.90 31.06
C ALA A 40 16.98 -15.86 29.52
N LEU A 41 18.11 -16.14 28.86
CA LEU A 41 18.17 -16.17 27.39
C LEU A 41 17.37 -17.33 26.80
N ALA A 42 17.40 -18.51 27.44
CA ALA A 42 16.60 -19.66 27.02
C ALA A 42 15.09 -19.35 27.12
N GLU A 43 14.66 -18.66 28.18
CA GLU A 43 13.27 -18.23 28.34
C GLU A 43 12.82 -17.20 27.29
N VAL A 44 13.65 -16.20 27.01
CA VAL A 44 13.35 -15.21 25.97
C VAL A 44 13.27 -15.88 24.58
N LYS A 45 14.09 -16.89 24.32
CA LYS A 45 14.07 -17.66 23.07
C LYS A 45 12.79 -18.49 22.93
N ASP A 46 12.38 -19.18 23.97
CA ASP A 46 11.13 -19.95 23.99
C ASP A 46 9.89 -19.06 23.76
N GLN A 47 9.88 -17.86 24.36
CA GLN A 47 8.83 -16.88 24.13
C GLN A 47 8.80 -16.41 22.67
N LEU A 48 9.96 -16.12 22.09
CA LEU A 48 10.06 -15.69 20.70
C LEU A 48 9.63 -16.81 19.73
N ASP A 49 10.01 -18.05 20.00
CA ASP A 49 9.63 -19.20 19.17
C ASP A 49 8.11 -19.49 19.25
N SER A 50 7.47 -19.23 20.40
CA SER A 50 6.00 -19.31 20.53
C SER A 50 5.26 -18.22 19.74
N VAL A 51 5.88 -17.06 19.54
CA VAL A 51 5.34 -15.96 18.72
C VAL A 51 5.65 -16.16 17.24
N SER A 52 6.73 -16.90 16.92
CA SER A 52 7.23 -17.11 15.56
C SER A 52 6.74 -18.40 14.90
N ALA A 53 6.25 -19.36 15.69
CA ALA A 53 5.71 -20.59 15.15
C ALA A 53 4.47 -20.30 14.28
N PRO A 54 4.46 -20.71 12.99
CA PRO A 54 3.30 -20.51 12.14
C PRO A 54 2.13 -21.33 12.68
N LEU A 55 0.97 -20.69 12.79
CA LEU A 55 -0.32 -21.35 13.07
C LEU A 55 -0.54 -22.49 12.08
N GLN A 56 -0.24 -23.72 12.47
CA GLN A 56 -0.64 -24.92 11.74
C GLN A 56 -1.92 -25.47 12.36
N ALA A 57 -3.03 -25.10 11.74
CA ALA A 57 -4.33 -25.71 11.95
C ALA A 57 -4.43 -27.05 11.19
N PRO A 58 -5.10 -28.06 11.76
CA PRO A 58 -5.95 -28.95 10.99
C PRO A 58 -7.41 -28.61 11.28
N GLY A 59 -8.15 -28.20 10.24
CA GLY A 59 -9.61 -28.26 10.24
C GLY A 59 -10.37 -26.97 10.54
N ILE A 60 -10.23 -25.95 9.70
CA ILE A 60 -11.34 -25.16 9.15
C ILE A 60 -10.84 -24.44 7.91
N ALA A 61 -11.62 -24.54 6.83
CA ALA A 61 -11.30 -23.96 5.54
C ALA A 61 -11.15 -22.42 5.62
N ALA A 62 -10.19 -21.92 4.84
CA ALA A 62 -10.13 -20.58 4.27
C ALA A 62 -10.15 -19.37 5.24
N ALA A 63 -8.97 -18.83 5.52
CA ALA A 63 -8.66 -17.41 5.31
C ALA A 63 -7.17 -17.18 5.58
N ALA A 64 -6.34 -17.38 4.55
CA ALA A 64 -5.04 -16.72 4.52
C ALA A 64 -5.33 -15.21 4.52
N ALA A 65 -5.24 -14.58 5.68
CA ALA A 65 -5.21 -13.14 5.80
C ALA A 65 -3.91 -12.67 5.14
N ALA A 66 -4.02 -12.41 3.85
CA ALA A 66 -3.03 -11.70 3.07
C ALA A 66 -2.69 -10.42 3.85
N ALA A 67 -1.42 -10.26 4.22
CA ALA A 67 -0.90 -8.96 4.59
C ALA A 67 -1.41 -7.96 3.54
N PRO A 68 -1.99 -6.81 3.93
CA PRO A 68 -2.51 -5.87 2.96
C PRO A 68 -1.33 -5.48 2.07
N ALA A 69 -1.41 -5.86 0.79
CA ALA A 69 -0.51 -5.33 -0.22
C ALA A 69 -0.49 -3.81 -0.03
N PRO A 70 0.67 -3.13 -0.17
CA PRO A 70 0.73 -1.68 -0.04
C PRO A 70 -0.35 -1.10 -0.94
N THR A 71 -1.44 -0.59 -0.35
CA THR A 71 -2.53 0.00 -1.10
C THR A 71 -1.96 1.28 -1.65
N VAL A 72 -1.54 1.21 -2.90
CA VAL A 72 -1.01 2.36 -3.60
C VAL A 72 -2.16 3.35 -3.70
N GLU A 73 -2.12 4.38 -2.83
CA GLU A 73 -3.18 5.38 -2.75
C GLU A 73 -3.34 6.03 -4.15
N PRO A 74 -4.54 5.94 -4.75
CA PRO A 74 -4.79 6.55 -6.06
C PRO A 74 -4.66 8.08 -5.93
N LEU A 75 -4.30 8.73 -7.04
CA LEU A 75 -4.28 10.19 -7.06
C LEU A 75 -5.72 10.68 -7.24
N VAL A 76 -6.12 11.66 -6.44
CA VAL A 76 -7.49 12.17 -6.40
C VAL A 76 -7.49 13.66 -6.68
N GLY A 77 -8.35 14.10 -7.59
CA GLY A 77 -8.61 15.52 -7.82
C GLY A 77 -10.06 15.87 -7.59
N ARG A 78 -10.28 17.10 -7.16
CA ARG A 78 -11.57 17.61 -6.68
C ARG A 78 -11.93 18.85 -7.45
N GLY A 79 -13.23 19.03 -7.71
CA GLY A 79 -13.74 20.23 -8.34
C GLY A 79 -15.12 20.60 -7.80
N PHE A 80 -15.41 21.89 -7.81
CA PHE A 80 -16.55 22.50 -7.13
C PHE A 80 -17.29 23.44 -8.06
N ALA A 81 -18.59 23.25 -8.22
CA ALA A 81 -19.39 24.17 -9.01
C ALA A 81 -20.73 24.46 -8.38
N GLN A 82 -21.12 25.73 -8.43
CA GLN A 82 -22.42 26.21 -7.98
C GLN A 82 -23.45 26.10 -9.10
N ILE A 83 -24.67 25.69 -8.77
CA ILE A 83 -25.82 25.60 -9.68
C ILE A 83 -26.25 27.00 -10.12
N ALA A 84 -26.24 27.97 -9.21
CA ALA A 84 -26.74 29.32 -9.46
C ALA A 84 -26.00 30.04 -10.60
N THR A 85 -24.69 29.80 -10.73
CA THR A 85 -23.81 30.44 -11.73
C THR A 85 -23.85 29.77 -13.10
N GLN A 86 -24.53 28.63 -13.24
CA GLN A 86 -24.52 27.89 -14.51
C GLN A 86 -25.48 28.49 -15.54
N PRO A 87 -25.06 28.54 -16.82
CA PRO A 87 -25.91 29.02 -17.91
C PRO A 87 -26.91 27.93 -18.33
N GLY A 88 -28.03 27.82 -17.60
CA GLY A 88 -29.13 26.91 -17.91
C GLY A 88 -30.49 27.59 -17.75
N LYS A 89 -31.49 27.18 -18.55
CA LYS A 89 -32.83 27.77 -18.52
C LYS A 89 -33.68 27.21 -17.39
N THR A 90 -33.47 25.94 -17.05
CA THR A 90 -34.18 25.25 -15.96
C THR A 90 -33.23 24.92 -14.80
N HIS A 91 -33.78 24.73 -13.60
CA HIS A 91 -32.98 24.32 -12.44
C HIS A 91 -32.28 22.96 -12.66
N ASN A 92 -32.96 22.00 -13.29
CA ASN A 92 -32.38 20.70 -13.62
C ASN A 92 -31.23 20.81 -14.62
N GLU A 93 -31.36 21.68 -15.63
CA GLU A 93 -30.29 21.94 -16.60
C GLU A 93 -29.08 22.58 -15.91
N LYS A 94 -29.30 23.61 -15.09
CA LYS A 94 -28.23 24.24 -14.28
C LYS A 94 -27.53 23.23 -13.38
N ARG A 95 -28.27 22.30 -12.77
CA ARG A 95 -27.71 21.23 -11.94
C ARG A 95 -26.80 20.29 -12.73
N LEU A 96 -27.21 19.85 -13.92
CA LEU A 96 -26.37 19.02 -14.78
C LEU A 96 -25.12 19.76 -15.25
N LEU A 97 -25.26 21.05 -15.58
CA LEU A 97 -24.12 21.90 -15.93
C LEU A 97 -23.16 22.10 -14.76
N ALA A 98 -23.66 22.23 -13.53
CA ALA A 98 -22.81 22.36 -12.34
C ALA A 98 -21.97 21.09 -12.15
N ILE A 99 -22.58 19.90 -12.24
CA ILE A 99 -21.84 18.64 -12.15
C ILE A 99 -20.78 18.54 -13.27
N ARG A 100 -21.08 19.01 -14.48
CA ARG A 100 -20.11 19.04 -15.59
C ARG A 100 -18.96 20.02 -15.32
N ALA A 101 -19.26 21.23 -14.84
CA ALA A 101 -18.25 22.23 -14.49
C ALA A 101 -17.34 21.72 -13.36
N ALA A 102 -17.92 21.17 -12.28
CA ALA A 102 -17.18 20.55 -11.19
C ALA A 102 -16.28 19.40 -11.67
N ARG A 103 -16.77 18.58 -12.63
CA ARG A 103 -15.96 17.54 -13.25
C ARG A 103 -14.76 18.12 -14.04
N LEU A 104 -14.97 19.18 -14.81
CA LEU A 104 -13.89 19.81 -15.57
C LEU A 104 -12.83 20.42 -14.66
N GLU A 105 -13.24 21.01 -13.54
CA GLU A 105 -12.32 21.51 -12.53
C GLU A 105 -11.56 20.37 -11.84
N ALA A 106 -12.23 19.27 -11.49
CA ALA A 106 -11.56 18.09 -10.93
C ALA A 106 -10.53 17.49 -11.92
N MET A 107 -10.84 17.51 -13.22
CA MET A 107 -9.87 17.11 -14.25
C MET A 107 -8.68 18.06 -14.32
N ARG A 108 -8.93 19.36 -14.16
CA ARG A 108 -7.87 20.37 -14.10
C ARG A 108 -6.97 20.12 -12.89
N ASP A 109 -7.53 20.00 -11.69
CA ASP A 109 -6.80 19.70 -10.45
C ASP A 109 -5.94 18.43 -10.59
N LEU A 110 -6.51 17.33 -11.11
CA LEU A 110 -5.73 16.11 -11.43
C LEU A 110 -4.58 16.38 -12.41
N THR A 111 -4.84 17.15 -13.46
CA THR A 111 -3.83 17.45 -14.49
C THR A 111 -2.71 18.32 -13.91
N GLU A 112 -3.04 19.29 -13.06
CA GLU A 112 -2.06 20.12 -12.34
C GLU A 112 -1.19 19.28 -11.42
N GLN A 113 -1.79 18.35 -10.66
CA GLN A 113 -1.04 17.43 -9.79
C GLN A 113 -0.11 16.49 -10.58
N ILE A 114 -0.53 16.04 -11.77
CA ILE A 114 0.25 15.11 -12.61
C ILE A 114 1.40 15.82 -13.33
N HIS A 115 1.12 16.95 -13.98
CA HIS A 115 2.11 17.65 -14.78
C HIS A 115 3.03 18.54 -13.93
N GLY A 116 2.54 19.02 -12.78
CA GLY A 116 3.20 20.04 -11.98
C GLY A 116 3.12 21.41 -12.66
N ILE A 117 2.84 22.46 -11.89
CA ILE A 117 3.03 23.84 -12.34
C ILE A 117 4.22 24.41 -11.57
N ALA A 118 5.34 24.67 -12.25
CA ALA A 118 6.43 25.46 -11.68
C ALA A 118 6.07 26.94 -11.82
N LEU A 119 5.75 27.60 -10.70
CA LEU A 119 5.47 29.04 -10.66
C LEU A 119 6.78 29.78 -10.35
N GLN A 120 7.42 30.35 -11.37
CA GLN A 120 8.59 31.22 -11.20
C GLN A 120 8.16 32.67 -11.37
N SER A 121 8.24 33.46 -10.29
CA SER A 121 7.97 34.91 -10.29
C SER A 121 9.26 35.64 -9.93
N SER A 122 9.70 36.53 -10.83
CA SER A 122 10.85 37.42 -10.59
C SER A 122 10.38 38.86 -10.64
N THR A 123 10.07 39.46 -9.48
CA THR A 123 9.71 40.88 -9.38
C THR A 123 10.97 41.73 -9.31
N ASN A 124 11.21 42.58 -10.31
CA ASN A 124 12.31 43.55 -10.29
C ASN A 124 11.89 44.79 -9.49
N MET A 125 12.54 45.03 -8.34
CA MET A 125 12.24 46.18 -7.48
C MET A 125 13.19 47.35 -7.79
N THR A 126 12.71 48.33 -8.57
CA THR A 126 13.42 49.61 -8.76
C THR A 126 12.51 50.75 -8.33
N GLY A 127 12.69 51.24 -7.10
CA GLY A 127 12.02 52.44 -6.58
C GLY A 127 10.55 52.26 -6.19
N SER A 128 10.29 51.74 -4.99
CA SER A 128 9.05 51.90 -4.20
C SER A 128 7.67 51.76 -4.89
N ARG A 129 7.57 51.05 -6.02
CA ARG A 129 6.30 50.61 -6.62
C ARG A 129 6.43 49.13 -6.96
N ILE A 130 5.55 48.32 -6.37
CA ILE A 130 5.40 46.91 -6.70
C ILE A 130 4.50 46.87 -7.94
N GLU A 131 5.06 46.51 -9.10
CA GLU A 131 4.24 46.20 -10.27
C GLU A 131 3.54 44.85 -10.04
N ILE A 132 2.24 44.82 -10.28
CA ILE A 132 1.44 43.59 -10.20
C ILE A 132 1.68 42.82 -11.50
N ASP A 133 2.63 41.89 -11.48
CA ASP A 133 2.79 40.92 -12.56
C ASP A 133 1.58 39.99 -12.59
N GLN A 134 0.81 40.02 -13.69
CA GLN A 134 -0.28 39.06 -13.89
C GLN A 134 0.28 37.75 -14.47
N LEU A 135 0.20 36.67 -13.69
CA LEU A 135 0.62 35.33 -14.10
C LEU A 135 -0.55 34.53 -14.68
N ALA A 136 -0.44 34.10 -15.94
CA ALA A 136 -1.41 33.21 -16.58
C ALA A 136 -0.75 31.86 -16.92
N ALA A 137 -1.21 30.77 -16.29
CA ALA A 137 -0.77 29.41 -16.59
C ALA A 137 -1.82 28.69 -17.45
N ARG A 138 -1.38 28.11 -18.57
CA ARG A 138 -2.22 27.30 -19.47
C ARG A 138 -1.87 25.82 -19.31
N ILE A 139 -2.87 25.01 -18.98
CA ILE A 139 -2.71 23.56 -18.83
C ILE A 139 -3.18 22.89 -20.11
N SER A 140 -2.29 22.13 -20.75
CA SER A 140 -2.58 21.35 -21.96
C SER A 140 -2.08 19.93 -21.75
N GLY A 141 -3.00 18.97 -21.75
CA GLY A 141 -2.71 17.56 -21.54
C GLY A 141 -3.93 16.70 -21.82
N THR A 142 -3.71 15.42 -22.12
CA THR A 142 -4.82 14.46 -22.29
C THR A 142 -4.88 13.57 -21.05
N LEU A 143 -5.84 13.85 -20.16
CA LEU A 143 -6.08 13.02 -18.99
C LEU A 143 -6.91 11.79 -19.40
N ARG A 144 -6.26 10.65 -19.61
CA ARG A 144 -6.93 9.35 -19.85
C ARG A 144 -6.92 8.49 -18.59
N GLY A 145 -7.98 7.72 -18.40
CA GLY A 145 -8.07 6.73 -17.32
C GLY A 145 -8.55 7.26 -15.96
N ALA A 146 -8.89 8.54 -15.85
CA ALA A 146 -9.53 9.07 -14.65
C ALA A 146 -10.98 8.57 -14.53
N LYS A 147 -11.36 8.06 -13.36
CA LYS A 147 -12.70 7.56 -13.03
C LYS A 147 -13.40 8.52 -12.08
N THR A 148 -14.73 8.62 -12.16
CA THR A 148 -15.50 9.37 -11.17
C THR A 148 -15.66 8.53 -9.91
N ARG A 149 -15.01 8.97 -8.84
CA ARG A 149 -15.07 8.32 -7.52
C ARG A 149 -16.34 8.70 -6.79
N ARG A 150 -16.68 9.99 -6.77
CA ARG A 150 -17.81 10.51 -6.01
C ARG A 150 -18.39 11.79 -6.61
N ILE A 151 -19.70 11.97 -6.46
CA ILE A 151 -20.39 13.24 -6.69
C ILE A 151 -21.20 13.54 -5.43
N THR A 152 -20.90 14.65 -4.78
CA THR A 152 -21.51 15.00 -3.49
C THR A 152 -22.12 16.40 -3.59
N PRO A 153 -23.40 16.59 -3.20
CA PRO A 153 -23.91 17.94 -3.01
C PRO A 153 -23.15 18.62 -1.85
N ARG A 154 -22.70 19.85 -2.06
CA ARG A 154 -22.02 20.67 -1.04
C ARG A 154 -22.84 21.92 -0.77
N GLY A 155 -23.27 22.07 0.47
CA GLY A 155 -24.15 23.17 0.87
C GLY A 155 -25.51 23.09 0.20
N THR A 156 -26.10 24.25 -0.07
CA THR A 156 -27.45 24.38 -0.64
C THR A 156 -27.49 24.36 -2.16
N ASP A 157 -26.43 24.82 -2.83
CA ASP A 157 -26.41 25.07 -4.27
C ASP A 157 -25.15 24.56 -4.98
N GLY A 158 -24.28 23.81 -4.31
CA GLY A 158 -23.01 23.35 -4.86
C GLY A 158 -22.93 21.85 -5.10
N TYR A 159 -22.05 21.46 -6.03
CA TYR A 159 -21.61 20.09 -6.22
C TYR A 159 -20.10 19.99 -6.13
N GLU A 160 -19.64 18.96 -5.43
CA GLU A 160 -18.26 18.48 -5.48
C GLU A 160 -18.21 17.21 -6.31
N VAL A 161 -17.22 17.13 -7.20
CA VAL A 161 -16.89 15.92 -7.96
C VAL A 161 -15.47 15.49 -7.60
N GLU A 162 -15.33 14.23 -7.21
CA GLU A 162 -14.04 13.60 -6.98
C GLU A 162 -13.73 12.66 -8.16
N LEU A 163 -12.57 12.88 -8.78
CA LEU A 163 -12.02 12.00 -9.79
C LEU A 163 -10.80 11.28 -9.22
N GLU A 164 -10.63 10.02 -9.57
CA GLU A 164 -9.48 9.20 -9.18
C GLU A 164 -8.74 8.69 -10.41
N ILE A 165 -7.41 8.61 -10.32
CA ILE A 165 -6.58 7.90 -11.28
C ILE A 165 -5.68 6.91 -10.52
N ASP A 166 -5.70 5.66 -11.00
CA ASP A 166 -4.84 4.62 -10.47
C ASP A 166 -3.37 4.89 -10.81
N ARG A 167 -2.46 4.60 -9.86
CA ARG A 167 -1.04 4.89 -10.05
C ARG A 167 -0.37 4.00 -11.09
N GLY A 168 -0.82 2.77 -11.27
CA GLY A 168 -0.35 1.90 -12.35
C GLY A 168 -0.70 2.49 -13.72
N THR A 169 -1.94 2.95 -13.86
CA THR A 169 -2.42 3.67 -15.06
C THR A 169 -1.63 4.95 -15.31
N LEU A 170 -1.39 5.75 -14.27
CA LEU A 170 -0.59 6.96 -14.35
C LEU A 170 0.85 6.67 -14.79
N GLY A 171 1.50 5.68 -14.18
CA GLY A 171 2.86 5.26 -14.53
C GLY A 171 2.98 4.79 -15.98
N TYR A 172 1.97 4.09 -16.50
CA TYR A 172 1.87 3.73 -17.91
C TYR A 172 1.80 4.97 -18.80
N ILE A 173 0.89 5.91 -18.50
CA ILE A 173 0.71 7.15 -19.30
C ILE A 173 1.99 7.99 -19.32
N VAL A 174 2.61 8.19 -18.16
CA VAL A 174 3.85 8.99 -18.05
C VAL A 174 5.00 8.33 -18.80
N ARG A 175 5.10 6.99 -18.76
CA ARG A 175 6.12 6.25 -19.53
C ARG A 175 5.91 6.38 -21.04
N MET A 176 4.66 6.31 -21.50
CA MET A 176 4.32 6.53 -22.90
C MET A 176 4.60 7.97 -23.35
N ALA A 177 4.32 8.95 -22.48
CA ALA A 177 4.57 10.37 -22.77
C ALA A 177 6.06 10.75 -22.82
N ARG A 178 6.94 10.00 -22.14
CA ARG A 178 8.41 10.19 -22.15
C ARG A 178 9.13 9.36 -23.23
N GLY A 179 8.39 8.54 -23.97
CA GLY A 179 8.93 7.56 -24.94
C GLY A 179 9.00 8.05 -26.39
N TYR A 180 9.03 9.37 -26.62
CA TYR A 180 9.38 10.03 -27.87
C TYR A 180 10.29 11.23 -27.57
#